data_AF-K8ZS80-F1
#
_entry.id   AF-K8ZS80-F1
#
_cell.length_a   1.000
_cell.length_b   1.000
_cell.length_c   1.000
_cell.angle_alpha   90.00
_cell.angle_beta   90.00
_cell.angle_gamma   90.00
#
_symmetry.space_group_name_H-M   'P 1'
#
loop_
_entity.id
_entity.type
_entity.pdbx_description
1 polymer ?
#
loop_
_entity_poly.entity_id
_entity_poly.type
_entity_poly.pdbx_seq_one_letter_code
_entity_poly.pdbx_strand_id
1 'polypeptide(L)'
;MAETKIADVIVPELFTPYVLNKTAEKSALWQSGIVGDLDVDVAFGTEGGTTVNIPFWNDLSGESEVLSDSTPLSVNNITSGKDIAILHARGKAWGANDLAKALSGDDPLGAVGDLVADYWSREFQGFTVNT
;
A
#
# COMPACT_ATOMS: atom_id res chain seq x y z
N MET A 1 -55.27 36.85 -28.90
CA MET A 1 -54.26 36.04 -29.60
C MET A 1 -53.57 35.24 -28.51
N ALA A 2 -53.63 33.90 -28.56
CA ALA A 2 -53.09 33.05 -27.50
C ALA A 2 -51.56 33.01 -27.63
N GLU A 3 -50.87 33.49 -26.61
CA GLU A 3 -49.41 33.48 -26.50
C GLU A 3 -48.97 32.18 -25.82
N THR A 4 -47.99 31.49 -26.40
CA THR A 4 -47.34 30.32 -25.80
C THR A 4 -46.64 30.73 -24.50
N LYS A 5 -47.05 30.15 -23.37
CA LYS A 5 -46.46 30.41 -22.06
C LYS A 5 -45.36 29.38 -21.76
N ILE A 6 -44.49 29.68 -20.81
CA ILE A 6 -43.47 28.73 -20.31
C ILE A 6 -44.09 27.41 -19.82
N ALA A 7 -45.36 27.40 -19.41
CA ALA A 7 -46.09 26.18 -19.06
C ALA A 7 -46.45 25.29 -20.27
N ASP A 8 -46.41 25.83 -21.49
CA ASP A 8 -46.74 25.14 -22.74
C ASP A 8 -45.48 24.61 -23.47
N VAL A 9 -44.29 24.80 -22.87
CA VAL A 9 -43.01 24.40 -23.45
C VAL A 9 -42.32 23.41 -22.51
N ILE A 10 -41.89 22.27 -23.08
CA ILE A 10 -41.09 21.28 -22.35
C ILE A 10 -39.70 21.86 -22.16
N VAL A 11 -39.32 22.13 -20.91
CA VAL A 11 -37.97 22.57 -20.56
C VAL A 11 -37.03 21.37 -20.65
N PRO A 12 -36.01 21.39 -21.52
CA PRO A 12 -35.04 20.31 -21.59
C PRO A 12 -34.16 20.30 -20.33
N GLU A 13 -33.93 19.13 -19.76
CA GLU A 13 -32.96 18.95 -18.69
C GLU A 13 -31.55 18.97 -19.28
N LEU A 14 -30.77 19.98 -18.90
CA LEU A 14 -29.36 20.10 -19.31
C LEU A 14 -28.50 19.34 -18.30
N PHE A 15 -27.97 18.18 -18.68
CA PHE A 15 -27.01 17.45 -17.87
C PHE A 15 -25.58 17.91 -18.20
N THR A 16 -24.76 18.10 -17.16
CA THR A 16 -23.33 18.37 -17.31
C THR A 16 -22.54 17.07 -17.48
N PRO A 17 -21.35 17.10 -18.10
CA PRO A 17 -20.46 15.94 -18.17
C PRO A 17 -20.11 15.38 -16.78
N TYR A 18 -19.75 14.10 -16.73
CA TYR A 18 -19.23 13.47 -15.52
C TYR A 18 -17.91 14.12 -15.09
N VAL A 19 -17.72 14.24 -13.76
CA VAL A 19 -16.48 14.68 -13.14
C VAL A 19 -16.02 13.60 -12.17
N LEU A 20 -14.74 13.24 -12.24
CA LEU A 20 -14.14 12.29 -11.32
C LEU A 20 -13.98 12.94 -9.94
N ASN A 21 -14.75 12.45 -8.96
CA ASN A 21 -14.52 12.79 -7.56
C ASN A 21 -13.36 11.96 -7.00
N LYS A 22 -12.17 12.57 -6.90
CA LYS A 22 -11.02 11.93 -6.27
C LYS A 22 -11.07 12.10 -4.76
N THR A 23 -10.95 11.00 -4.02
CA THR A 23 -10.83 11.03 -2.56
C THR A 23 -9.59 11.82 -2.14
N ALA A 24 -9.74 12.74 -1.18
CA ALA A 24 -8.64 13.59 -0.68
C ALA A 24 -7.72 12.89 0.35
N GLU A 25 -7.89 11.59 0.56
CA GLU A 25 -7.05 10.80 1.47
C GLU A 25 -5.65 10.65 0.88
N LYS A 26 -4.70 11.38 1.48
CA LYS A 26 -3.29 11.33 1.11
C LYS A 26 -2.63 10.13 1.77
N SER A 27 -2.10 9.22 0.95
CA SER A 27 -1.17 8.19 1.41
C SER A 27 0.24 8.80 1.50
N ALA A 28 0.67 9.15 2.72
CA ALA A 28 1.95 9.81 2.98
C ALA A 28 3.01 8.86 3.54
N LEU A 29 2.64 7.72 4.12
CA LEU A 29 3.57 6.83 4.83
C LEU A 29 4.58 6.16 3.87
N TRP A 30 4.09 5.70 2.72
CA TRP A 30 4.93 5.05 1.71
C TRP A 30 5.77 6.07 0.92
N GLN A 31 5.36 7.34 0.93
CA GLN A 31 6.08 8.43 0.26
C GLN A 31 7.09 9.13 1.18
N SER A 32 6.99 8.96 2.50
CA SER A 32 7.82 9.66 3.47
C SER A 32 9.22 9.04 3.66
N GLY A 33 9.52 7.92 3.00
CA GLY A 33 10.79 7.21 3.12
C GLY A 33 10.97 6.45 4.44
N ILE A 34 9.93 6.38 5.28
CA ILE A 34 9.91 5.52 6.47
C ILE A 34 9.91 4.05 6.03
N VAL A 35 9.25 3.74 4.92
CA VAL A 35 9.32 2.44 4.28
C VAL A 35 10.50 2.44 3.31
N GLY A 36 11.42 1.51 3.51
CA GLY A 36 12.61 1.32 2.67
C GLY A 36 12.74 -0.13 2.25
N ASP A 37 13.49 -0.35 1.16
CA ASP A 37 13.81 -1.68 0.68
C ASP A 37 14.86 -2.34 1.57
N LEU A 38 14.75 -3.66 1.77
CA LEU A 38 15.81 -4.43 2.41
C LEU A 38 16.96 -4.66 1.43
N ASP A 39 18.19 -4.48 1.90
CA ASP A 39 19.42 -4.76 1.15
C ASP A 39 19.71 -6.28 1.03
N VAL A 40 19.01 -7.09 1.82
CA VAL A 40 19.07 -8.54 1.73
C VAL A 40 18.12 -8.98 0.63
N ASP A 41 18.65 -9.71 -0.35
CA ASP A 41 17.88 -10.29 -1.45
C ASP A 41 17.02 -11.44 -0.91
N VAL A 42 15.88 -11.10 -0.34
CA VAL A 42 14.93 -12.08 0.17
C VAL A 42 14.15 -12.61 -1.02
N ALA A 43 14.33 -13.90 -1.34
CA ALA A 43 13.69 -14.59 -2.46
C ALA A 43 12.18 -14.82 -2.25
N PHE A 44 11.44 -13.74 -2.02
CA PHE A 44 9.99 -13.77 -1.89
C PHE A 44 9.36 -14.30 -3.18
N GLY A 45 8.66 -15.43 -3.08
CA GLY A 45 7.91 -16.03 -4.19
C GLY A 45 8.66 -17.07 -5.03
N THR A 46 9.99 -17.21 -4.89
CA THR A 46 10.78 -18.21 -5.64
C THR A 46 10.91 -19.54 -4.89
N GLU A 47 11.10 -19.49 -3.57
CA GLU A 47 11.26 -20.69 -2.72
C GLU A 47 9.96 -21.14 -2.04
N GLY A 48 8.88 -20.37 -2.20
CA GLY A 48 7.60 -20.62 -1.54
C GLY A 48 7.63 -20.34 -0.02
N GLY A 49 6.46 -20.12 0.57
CA GLY A 49 6.32 -19.81 2.00
C GLY A 49 5.71 -18.43 2.27
N THR A 50 5.06 -18.29 3.43
CA THR A 50 4.40 -17.05 3.86
C THR A 50 5.27 -16.22 4.80
N THR A 51 6.34 -16.79 5.34
CA THR A 51 7.22 -16.15 6.32
C THR A 51 8.70 -16.36 5.99
N VAL A 52 9.51 -15.35 6.30
CA VAL A 52 10.97 -15.40 6.18
C VAL A 52 11.58 -15.11 7.54
N ASN A 53 12.47 -15.98 8.00
CA ASN A 53 13.22 -15.78 9.24
C ASN A 53 14.58 -15.15 8.91
N ILE A 54 14.88 -13.98 9.45
CA ILE A 54 16.14 -13.26 9.24
C ILE A 54 16.96 -13.38 10.52
N PRO A 55 18.01 -14.21 10.56
CA PRO A 55 18.85 -14.35 11.75
C PRO A 55 19.81 -13.16 11.90
N PHE A 56 20.09 -12.76 13.13
CA PHE A 56 21.10 -11.74 13.44
C PHE A 56 21.87 -12.09 14.73
N TRP A 57 23.08 -11.55 14.85
CA TRP A 57 23.89 -11.65 16.07
C TRP A 57 23.62 -10.44 16.96
N ASN A 58 23.40 -10.68 18.25
CA ASN A 58 23.27 -9.61 19.24
C ASN A 58 24.65 -9.02 19.56
N ASP A 59 24.67 -7.76 19.97
CA ASP A 59 25.90 -7.08 20.35
C ASP A 59 26.56 -7.72 21.58
N LEU A 60 27.88 -7.55 21.68
CA LEU A 60 28.69 -8.04 22.78
C LEU A 60 28.43 -7.17 24.02
N SER A 61 28.19 -7.81 25.16
CA SER A 61 28.00 -7.12 26.44
C SER A 61 29.04 -7.57 27.46
N GLY A 62 29.35 -6.70 28.42
CA GLY A 62 30.30 -6.96 29.50
C GLY A 62 31.29 -5.83 29.71
N GLU A 63 31.82 -5.71 30.93
CA GLU A 63 32.91 -4.79 31.24
C GLU A 63 34.27 -5.43 30.96
N SER A 64 35.28 -4.59 30.71
CA SER A 64 36.65 -5.05 30.48
C SER A 64 37.29 -5.62 31.75
N GLU A 65 37.97 -6.75 31.63
CA GLU A 65 38.76 -7.33 32.73
C GLU A 65 40.22 -6.84 32.71
N VAL A 66 40.84 -6.71 33.89
CA VAL A 66 42.26 -6.32 34.02
C VAL A 66 43.14 -7.56 33.79
N LEU A 67 44.09 -7.45 32.85
CA LEU A 67 45.05 -8.53 32.56
C LEU A 67 45.93 -8.85 33.78
N SER A 68 46.04 -10.14 34.08
CA SER A 68 46.87 -10.70 35.15
C SER A 68 47.74 -11.84 34.58
N ASP A 69 49.00 -11.94 35.01
CA ASP A 69 49.90 -13.06 34.66
C ASP A 69 49.55 -14.38 35.36
N SER A 70 48.60 -14.35 36.31
CA SER A 70 48.21 -15.52 37.11
C SER A 70 46.79 -16.04 36.83
N THR A 71 45.94 -15.27 36.13
CA THR A 71 44.53 -15.64 35.88
C THR A 71 44.13 -15.33 34.43
N PRO A 72 43.60 -16.29 33.67
CA PRO A 72 43.11 -16.04 32.31
C PRO A 72 41.79 -15.24 32.32
N LEU A 73 41.52 -14.53 31.21
CA LEU A 73 40.26 -13.80 30.99
C LEU A 73 39.05 -14.75 30.90
N SER A 74 37.89 -14.26 31.32
CA SER A 74 36.63 -14.98 31.13
C SER A 74 36.14 -14.89 29.67
N VAL A 75 35.65 -16.01 29.12
CA VAL A 75 35.11 -16.08 27.75
C VAL A 75 33.61 -15.88 27.82
N ASN A 76 33.13 -14.76 27.27
CA ASN A 76 31.70 -14.47 27.17
C ASN A 76 31.10 -15.07 25.89
N ASN A 77 29.83 -15.48 25.96
CA ASN A 77 29.09 -16.00 24.81
C ASN A 77 28.43 -14.87 24.01
N ILE A 78 28.25 -15.08 22.70
CA ILE A 78 27.42 -14.23 21.84
C ILE A 78 26.04 -14.88 21.70
N THR A 79 24.98 -14.06 21.72
CA THR A 79 23.61 -14.56 21.53
C THR A 79 23.11 -14.20 20.13
N SER A 80 22.19 -15.00 19.59
CA SER A 80 21.58 -14.77 18.27
C SER A 80 20.07 -14.57 18.39
N GLY A 81 19.52 -13.64 17.63
CA GLY A 81 18.09 -13.42 17.46
C GLY A 81 17.61 -13.83 16.07
N LYS A 82 16.29 -13.78 15.87
CA LYS A 82 15.68 -13.88 14.54
C LYS A 82 14.49 -12.92 14.44
N ASP A 83 14.40 -12.24 13.32
CA ASP A 83 13.21 -11.47 12.93
C ASP A 83 12.36 -12.29 11.94
N ILE A 84 11.06 -12.03 11.90
CA ILE A 84 10.11 -12.74 11.02
C ILE A 84 9.43 -11.72 10.11
N ALA A 85 9.66 -11.82 8.81
CA ALA A 85 8.94 -11.07 7.78
C ALA A 85 7.80 -11.92 7.18
N ILE A 86 6.72 -11.29 6.72
CA ILE A 86 5.54 -11.95 6.15
C ILE A 86 5.30 -11.48 4.71
N LEU A 87 5.06 -12.42 3.80
CA LEU A 87 4.67 -12.13 2.42
C LEU A 87 3.18 -11.73 2.33
N HIS A 88 2.91 -10.57 1.77
CA HIS A 88 1.55 -10.05 1.56
C HIS A 88 1.15 -10.15 0.07
N ALA A 89 0.22 -11.07 -0.25
CA ALA A 89 -0.38 -11.17 -1.59
C ALA A 89 -1.82 -10.65 -1.55
N ARG A 90 -2.13 -9.61 -2.34
CA ARG A 90 -3.46 -8.97 -2.42
C ARG A 90 -3.88 -8.77 -3.87
N GLY A 91 -5.19 -8.80 -4.12
CA GLY A 91 -5.76 -8.58 -5.44
C GLY A 91 -7.15 -7.97 -5.37
N LYS A 92 -7.51 -7.18 -6.38
CA LYS A 92 -8.83 -6.59 -6.56
C LYS A 92 -9.17 -6.51 -8.05
N ALA A 93 -10.43 -6.69 -8.39
CA ALA A 93 -10.92 -6.66 -9.77
C ALA A 93 -12.11 -5.70 -9.89
N TRP A 94 -12.21 -5.05 -11.04
CA TRP A 94 -13.30 -4.15 -11.41
C TRP A 94 -13.84 -4.54 -12.79
N GLY A 95 -15.11 -4.25 -13.05
CA GLY A 95 -15.77 -4.52 -14.31
C GLY A 95 -16.81 -3.47 -14.64
N ALA A 96 -17.13 -3.33 -15.92
CA ALA A 96 -18.16 -2.43 -16.41
C ALA A 96 -18.98 -3.10 -17.53
N ASN A 97 -20.23 -2.66 -17.70
CA ASN A 97 -21.13 -3.13 -18.76
C ASN A 97 -21.05 -2.20 -19.98
N ASP A 98 -20.99 -2.76 -21.18
CA ASP A 98 -20.93 -2.01 -22.44
C ASP A 98 -22.21 -1.20 -22.72
N LEU A 99 -23.39 -1.73 -22.33
CA LEU A 99 -24.65 -0.98 -22.42
C LEU A 99 -24.66 0.23 -21.47
N ALA A 100 -23.97 0.14 -20.34
CA ALA A 100 -23.85 1.26 -19.41
C ALA A 100 -22.99 2.38 -20.01
N LYS A 101 -21.90 2.05 -20.69
CA LYS A 101 -21.06 3.00 -21.42
C LYS A 101 -21.81 3.69 -22.55
N ALA A 102 -22.59 2.94 -23.33
CA ALA A 102 -23.39 3.50 -24.42
C ALA A 102 -24.49 4.45 -23.93
N LEU A 103 -25.06 4.18 -22.74
CA LEU A 103 -26.13 5.00 -22.16
C LEU A 103 -25.61 6.20 -21.37
N SER A 104 -24.46 6.07 -20.69
CA SER A 104 -23.86 7.14 -19.89
C SER A 104 -23.11 8.18 -20.72
N GLY A 105 -22.69 7.83 -21.94
CA GLY A 105 -21.92 8.74 -22.80
C GLY A 105 -20.49 9.03 -22.29
N ASP A 106 -20.02 8.27 -21.30
CA ASP A 106 -18.69 8.36 -20.71
C ASP A 106 -18.12 6.95 -20.46
N ASP A 107 -16.80 6.81 -20.35
CA ASP A 107 -16.12 5.51 -20.22
C ASP A 107 -15.87 5.12 -18.76
N PRO A 108 -16.72 4.26 -18.15
CA PRO A 108 -16.53 3.83 -16.77
C PRO A 108 -15.24 3.05 -16.54
N LEU A 109 -14.69 2.35 -17.55
CA LEU A 109 -13.39 1.67 -17.41
C LEU A 109 -12.22 2.66 -17.46
N GLY A 110 -12.36 3.75 -18.23
CA GLY A 110 -11.40 4.86 -18.22
C GLY A 110 -11.32 5.51 -16.83
N ALA A 111 -12.46 5.79 -16.22
CA ALA A 111 -12.54 6.30 -14.85
C ALA A 111 -11.88 5.37 -13.82
N VAL A 112 -12.09 4.04 -13.94
CA VAL A 112 -11.42 3.06 -13.07
C VAL A 112 -9.91 3.06 -13.28
N GLY A 113 -9.44 3.17 -14.53
CA GLY A 113 -8.03 3.27 -14.86
C GLY A 113 -7.33 4.46 -14.19
N ASP A 114 -7.99 5.62 -14.15
CA ASP A 114 -7.44 6.82 -13.50
C ASP A 114 -7.42 6.73 -11.97
N LEU A 115 -8.28 5.90 -11.38
CA LEU A 115 -8.44 5.78 -9.92
C LEU A 115 -7.67 4.60 -9.31
N VAL A 116 -7.23 3.62 -10.12
CA VAL A 116 -6.61 2.38 -9.62
C VAL A 116 -5.25 2.62 -8.97
N ALA A 117 -4.46 3.56 -9.50
CA ALA A 117 -3.14 3.88 -8.97
C ALA A 117 -3.24 4.49 -7.56
N ASP A 118 -4.15 5.46 -7.39
CA ASP A 118 -4.42 6.09 -6.10
C ASP A 118 -5.05 5.09 -5.11
N TYR A 119 -5.85 4.14 -5.61
CA TYR A 119 -6.44 3.08 -4.79
C TYR A 119 -5.38 2.23 -4.08
N TRP A 120 -4.41 1.69 -4.83
CA TRP A 120 -3.36 0.85 -4.24
C TRP A 120 -2.48 1.62 -3.26
N SER A 121 -2.20 2.89 -3.53
CA SER A 121 -1.43 3.74 -2.62
C SER A 121 -2.10 3.86 -1.24
N ARG A 122 -3.44 3.94 -1.19
CA ARG A 122 -4.19 3.99 0.07
C ARG A 122 -4.27 2.63 0.75
N GLU A 123 -4.52 1.57 0.00
CA GLU A 123 -4.50 0.20 0.54
C GLU A 123 -3.16 -0.14 1.18
N PHE A 124 -2.05 0.26 0.53
CA PHE A 124 -0.72 0.05 1.06
C PHE A 124 -0.53 0.76 2.41
N GLN A 125 -1.00 1.99 2.56
CA GLN A 125 -0.97 2.64 3.87
C GLN A 125 -1.90 1.97 4.89
N GLY A 126 -3.10 1.56 4.47
CA GLY A 126 -4.09 0.94 5.34
C GLY A 126 -3.58 -0.34 5.99
N PHE A 127 -2.94 -1.24 5.24
CA PHE A 127 -2.42 -2.48 5.84
C PHE A 127 -1.23 -2.22 6.78
N THR A 128 -0.40 -1.22 6.48
CA THR A 128 0.78 -0.92 7.31
C THR A 128 0.39 -0.34 8.67
N VAL A 129 -0.65 0.50 8.71
CA VAL A 129 -1.07 1.19 9.94
C VAL A 129 -1.98 0.34 10.81
N ASN A 130 -2.70 -0.63 10.24
CA ASN A 130 -3.78 -1.35 10.92
C ASN A 130 -3.37 -2.71 11.51
N THR A 131 -2.07 -2.90 11.80
CA THR A 131 -1.51 -4.00 12.60
C THR A 131 -1.46 -3.65 14.07
#